data_AF-A0A3D3SWW5-F1
#
_entry.id   AF-A0A3D3SWW5-F1
#
_cell.length_a   1.000
_cell.length_b   1.000
_cell.length_c   1.000
_cell.angle_alpha   90.00
_cell.angle_beta   90.00
_cell.angle_gamma   90.00
#
_symmetry.space_group_name_H-M   'P 1'
#
loop_
_entity.id
_entity.type
_entity.pdbx_description
1 polymer ?
#
loop_
_entity_poly.entity_id
_entity_poly.type
_entity_poly.pdbx_seq_one_letter_code
_entity_poly.pdbx_strand_id
1 'polypeptide(L)'
;MGPASPAHQDMHQGLKAPLVLIACRSVDFFGDAAVCLRLAQGLVARGAQVRILADPRALAHLQSMAPACAWEPPQGFVATSALAYWAMDDLCTLGHGLPLQRADVLLEAFQVEIPQAIFNQLPQATLRYLVDYLALEEWTTDCQWMAAPDPVYPKKPRYWLAPSLRQDGPGVIQGQRPAGGGTGFQANRQALRR
;
A
#
# COMPACT_ATOMS: atom_id res chain seq x y z
N MET A 1 -0.94 -42.80 -5.66
CA MET A 1 -0.92 -41.79 -4.57
C MET A 1 0.51 -41.30 -4.44
N GLY A 2 0.86 -40.21 -5.11
CA GLY A 2 2.18 -39.59 -4.95
C GLY A 2 2.17 -38.68 -3.72
N PRO A 3 3.24 -38.65 -2.90
CA PRO A 3 3.27 -37.76 -1.74
C PRO A 3 3.38 -36.32 -2.21
N ALA A 4 2.53 -35.46 -1.63
CA ALA A 4 2.57 -34.02 -1.82
C ALA A 4 3.91 -33.45 -1.33
N SER A 5 4.49 -32.56 -2.12
CA SER A 5 5.73 -31.85 -1.83
C SER A 5 5.56 -30.91 -0.62
N PRO A 6 6.42 -30.95 0.41
CA PRO A 6 6.40 -29.97 1.49
C PRO A 6 7.44 -28.88 1.20
N ALA A 7 7.02 -27.72 0.70
CA ALA A 7 7.92 -26.59 0.54
C ALA A 7 7.19 -25.26 0.73
N HIS A 8 6.62 -25.03 1.92
CA HIS A 8 6.27 -23.69 2.40
C HIS A 8 6.26 -23.68 3.94
N GLN A 9 7.35 -24.08 4.56
CA GLN A 9 7.56 -23.84 6.00
C GLN A 9 8.98 -23.35 6.25
N ASP A 10 9.03 -22.24 6.98
CA ASP A 10 10.17 -21.61 7.67
C ASP A 10 11.31 -21.00 6.85
N MET A 11 11.12 -19.71 6.50
CA MET A 11 12.21 -18.80 6.13
C MET A 11 12.29 -17.54 7.03
N HIS A 12 11.55 -17.49 8.14
CA HIS A 12 11.46 -16.29 9.01
C HIS A 12 12.55 -16.18 10.09
N GLN A 13 13.72 -16.80 9.90
CA GLN A 13 14.85 -16.61 10.82
C GLN A 13 15.84 -15.58 10.24
N GLY A 14 15.71 -14.33 10.69
CA GLY A 14 16.72 -13.26 10.50
C GLY A 14 16.35 -12.09 9.58
N LEU A 15 15.14 -12.05 9.01
CA LEU A 15 14.77 -11.03 8.01
C LEU A 15 14.49 -9.66 8.65
N LYS A 16 15.26 -8.65 8.23
CA LYS A 16 14.98 -7.23 8.48
C LYS A 16 13.56 -6.91 7.99
N ALA A 17 12.76 -6.18 8.78
CA ALA A 17 11.36 -5.80 8.46
C ALA A 17 11.19 -5.39 6.99
N PRO A 18 10.24 -5.97 6.22
CA PRO A 18 10.10 -5.69 4.80
C PRO A 18 9.73 -4.23 4.57
N LEU A 19 10.33 -3.60 3.56
CA LEU A 19 9.99 -2.26 3.12
C LEU A 19 8.92 -2.34 2.02
N VAL A 20 7.72 -1.87 2.36
CA VAL A 20 6.59 -1.75 1.44
C VAL A 20 6.39 -0.29 1.04
N LEU A 21 6.39 -0.05 -0.27
CA LEU A 21 6.00 1.23 -0.84
C LEU A 21 4.54 1.15 -1.26
N ILE A 22 3.75 2.16 -0.93
CA ILE A 22 2.37 2.31 -1.41
C ILE A 22 2.33 3.57 -2.23
N ALA A 23 2.21 3.45 -3.54
CA ALA A 23 1.97 4.61 -4.39
C ALA A 23 0.48 4.96 -4.35
N CYS A 24 0.20 6.22 -4.05
CA CYS A 24 -1.13 6.74 -3.82
C CYS A 24 -1.30 8.02 -4.63
N ARG A 25 -2.30 8.03 -5.49
CA ARG A 25 -2.83 9.24 -6.11
C ARG A 25 -4.28 9.39 -5.67
N SER A 26 -4.69 10.61 -5.38
CA SER A 26 -6.07 10.90 -5.03
C SER A 26 -6.71 11.62 -6.21
N VAL A 27 -7.78 11.07 -6.78
CA VAL A 27 -8.53 11.76 -7.84
C VAL A 27 -9.48 12.78 -7.22
N ASP A 28 -10.45 12.33 -6.41
CA ASP A 28 -11.37 13.22 -5.68
C ASP A 28 -11.69 12.70 -4.26
N PHE A 29 -11.85 13.66 -3.32
CA PHE A 29 -12.06 13.42 -1.89
C PHE A 29 -10.98 12.53 -1.23
N PHE A 30 -11.27 12.03 -0.02
CA PHE A 30 -10.31 11.33 0.84
C PHE A 30 -10.20 9.82 0.57
N GLY A 31 -11.06 9.25 -0.29
CA GLY A 31 -11.27 7.81 -0.41
C GLY A 31 -9.98 7.02 -0.63
N ASP A 32 -9.30 7.30 -1.73
CA ASP A 32 -8.09 6.60 -2.15
C ASP A 32 -6.97 6.70 -1.11
N ALA A 33 -6.75 7.93 -0.62
CA ALA A 33 -5.77 8.21 0.43
C ALA A 33 -6.12 7.48 1.74
N ALA A 34 -7.40 7.40 2.11
CA ALA A 34 -7.85 6.73 3.33
C ALA A 34 -7.68 5.22 3.24
N VAL A 35 -7.93 4.62 2.07
CA VAL A 35 -7.65 3.19 1.83
C VAL A 35 -6.16 2.91 1.93
N CYS A 36 -5.32 3.72 1.28
CA CYS A 36 -3.86 3.57 1.34
C CYS A 36 -3.33 3.71 2.77
N LEU A 37 -3.84 4.70 3.52
CA LEU A 37 -3.48 4.90 4.93
C LEU A 37 -3.87 3.69 5.80
N ARG A 38 -5.10 3.18 5.64
CA ARG A 38 -5.57 2.03 6.42
C ARG A 38 -4.78 0.76 6.10
N LEU A 39 -4.46 0.54 4.82
CA LEU A 39 -3.60 -0.54 4.38
C LEU A 39 -2.20 -0.42 5.01
N ALA A 40 -1.62 0.78 4.96
CA ALA A 40 -0.32 1.08 5.53
C ALA A 40 -0.25 0.77 7.03
N GLN A 41 -1.24 1.22 7.80
CA GLN A 41 -1.34 0.93 9.24
C GLN A 41 -1.46 -0.57 9.51
N GLY A 42 -2.25 -1.30 8.71
CA GLY A 42 -2.40 -2.75 8.83
C GLY A 42 -1.11 -3.52 8.54
N LEU A 43 -0.29 -3.05 7.59
CA LEU A 43 1.02 -3.63 7.27
C LEU A 43 2.06 -3.32 8.36
N VAL A 44 2.08 -2.09 8.89
CA VAL A 44 2.92 -1.73 10.03
C VAL A 44 2.60 -2.56 11.26
N ALA A 45 1.32 -2.79 11.56
CA ALA A 45 0.89 -3.65 12.64
C ALA A 45 1.37 -5.12 12.48
N ARG A 46 1.75 -5.52 11.27
CA ARG A 46 2.33 -6.84 10.93
C ARG A 46 3.85 -6.81 10.81
N GLY A 47 4.50 -5.72 11.21
CA GLY A 47 5.95 -5.59 11.27
C GLY A 47 6.62 -5.09 9.99
N ALA A 48 5.86 -4.59 9.00
CA ALA A 48 6.44 -3.94 7.83
C ALA A 48 6.90 -2.50 8.13
N GLN A 49 7.90 -2.04 7.39
CA GLN A 49 8.17 -0.61 7.23
C GLN A 49 7.41 -0.13 6.00
N VAL A 50 6.57 0.90 6.14
CA VAL A 50 5.71 1.38 5.06
C VAL A 50 6.01 2.83 4.71
N ARG A 51 6.09 3.11 3.41
CA ARG A 51 6.22 4.47 2.88
C ARG A 51 5.12 4.71 1.86
N ILE A 52 4.30 5.72 2.07
CA ILE A 52 3.30 6.13 1.07
C ILE A 52 3.94 7.17 0.16
N LEU A 53 4.01 6.86 -1.14
CA LEU A 53 4.46 7.77 -2.19
C LEU A 53 3.21 8.49 -2.70
N ALA A 54 3.05 9.75 -2.34
CA ALA A 54 1.82 10.49 -2.56
C ALA A 54 1.99 11.57 -3.62
N ASP A 55 0.97 11.75 -4.46
CA ASP A 55 0.83 12.99 -5.22
C ASP A 55 0.48 14.16 -4.28
N PRO A 56 0.59 15.43 -4.72
CA PRO A 56 0.35 16.58 -3.84
C PRO A 56 -1.03 16.56 -3.16
N ARG A 57 -2.05 16.06 -3.87
CA ARG A 57 -3.42 15.97 -3.34
C ARG A 57 -3.55 14.86 -2.28
N ALA A 58 -3.09 13.64 -2.57
CA ALA A 58 -3.10 12.56 -1.59
C ALA A 58 -2.30 12.93 -0.36
N LEU A 59 -1.17 13.62 -0.52
CA LEU A 59 -0.33 14.06 0.59
C LEU A 59 -1.11 14.99 1.54
N ALA A 60 -1.83 15.98 0.99
CA ALA A 60 -2.68 16.87 1.78
C ALA A 60 -3.79 16.11 2.53
N HIS A 61 -4.44 15.14 1.89
CA HIS A 61 -5.45 14.29 2.54
C HIS A 61 -4.85 13.44 3.67
N LEU A 62 -3.69 12.82 3.44
CA LEU A 62 -2.99 12.01 4.44
C LEU A 62 -2.56 12.84 5.64
N GLN A 63 -2.01 14.04 5.41
CA GLN A 63 -1.63 14.97 6.48
C GLN A 63 -2.86 15.43 7.29
N SER A 64 -4.01 15.62 6.64
CA SER A 64 -5.26 15.95 7.32
C SER A 64 -5.79 14.78 8.18
N MET A 65 -5.76 13.55 7.66
CA MET A 65 -6.31 12.38 8.36
C MET A 65 -5.39 11.82 9.45
N ALA A 66 -4.07 11.91 9.26
CA ALA A 66 -3.07 11.34 10.13
C ALA A 66 -1.84 12.26 10.25
N PRO A 67 -2.00 13.45 10.87
CA PRO A 67 -0.93 14.45 10.98
C PRO A 67 0.28 13.98 11.81
N ALA A 68 0.09 12.97 12.67
CA ALA A 68 1.16 12.40 13.48
C ALA A 68 2.13 11.49 12.69
N CYS A 69 1.75 11.06 11.48
CA CYS A 69 2.66 10.35 10.58
C CYS A 69 3.54 11.41 9.91
N ALA A 70 4.79 11.48 10.34
CA ALA A 70 5.72 12.50 9.87
C ALA A 70 5.95 12.38 8.35
N TRP A 71 5.99 13.54 7.69
CA TRP A 71 6.79 13.67 6.48
C TRP A 71 8.25 13.73 6.95
N GLU A 72 9.01 12.68 6.69
CA GLU A 72 10.46 12.66 6.94
C GLU A 72 11.15 12.95 5.59
N PRO A 73 11.80 14.12 5.42
CA PRO A 73 12.57 14.40 4.21
C PRO A 73 13.64 13.32 4.04
N PRO A 74 14.03 12.94 2.81
CA PRO A 74 14.99 11.85 2.62
C PRO A 74 16.44 12.16 3.00
N GLN A 75 16.72 13.22 3.77
CA GLN A 75 18.08 13.61 4.15
C GLN A 75 18.47 13.02 5.50
N GLY A 76 19.44 12.10 5.48
CA GLY A 76 19.98 11.47 6.69
C GLY A 76 19.15 10.26 7.11
N PHE A 77 19.60 9.09 6.68
CA PHE A 77 18.90 7.81 6.74
C PHE A 77 18.69 7.30 8.18
N VAL A 78 17.78 7.91 8.92
CA VAL A 78 17.15 7.29 10.09
C VAL A 78 15.67 7.62 10.02
N ALA A 79 14.98 6.96 9.09
CA ALA A 79 13.54 7.03 9.12
C ALA A 79 13.05 6.26 10.36
N THR A 80 12.76 6.98 11.43
CA THR A 80 12.47 6.40 12.76
C THR A 80 11.08 5.78 12.81
N SER A 81 10.18 6.28 11.97
CA SER A 81 8.80 5.83 11.92
C SER A 81 8.61 4.59 11.04
N ALA A 82 7.80 3.66 11.53
CA ALA A 82 7.36 2.51 10.74
C ALA A 82 6.44 2.92 9.58
N LEU A 83 5.78 4.08 9.66
CA LEU A 83 4.95 4.69 8.61
C LEU A 83 5.37 6.13 8.37
N ALA A 84 5.70 6.48 7.12
CA ALA A 84 5.93 7.85 6.67
C ALA A 84 5.32 8.11 5.29
N TYR A 85 5.15 9.38 4.95
CA TYR A 85 4.66 9.82 3.63
C TYR A 85 5.75 10.61 2.90
N TRP A 86 5.91 10.38 1.60
CA TRP A 86 6.83 11.10 0.73
C TRP A 86 6.09 11.67 -0.48
N ALA A 87 6.36 12.92 -0.83
CA ALA A 87 5.83 13.51 -2.05
C ALA A 87 6.56 12.92 -3.25
N MET A 88 5.84 12.46 -4.27
CA MET A 88 6.46 11.95 -5.48
C MET A 88 7.29 13.01 -6.21
N ASP A 89 6.84 14.27 -6.21
CA ASP A 89 7.57 15.38 -6.82
C ASP A 89 8.95 15.58 -6.18
N ASP A 90 9.03 15.51 -4.84
CA ASP A 90 10.29 15.59 -4.12
C ASP A 90 11.22 14.43 -4.52
N LEU A 91 10.70 13.20 -4.57
CA LEU A 91 11.47 12.01 -4.94
C LEU A 91 11.99 12.06 -6.39
N CYS A 92 11.29 12.75 -7.30
CA CYS A 92 11.75 12.96 -8.67
C CYS A 92 12.96 13.91 -8.74
N THR A 93 13.09 14.85 -7.80
CA THR A 93 14.18 15.83 -7.77
C THR A 93 15.39 15.34 -6.96
N LEU A 94 15.17 14.42 -6.02
CA LEU A 94 16.22 13.85 -5.20
C LEU A 94 17.00 12.78 -5.99
N GLY A 95 18.33 12.92 -6.00
CA GLY A 95 19.24 11.99 -6.68
C GLY A 95 19.29 10.59 -6.04
N HIS A 96 20.30 9.81 -6.44
CA HIS A 96 20.49 8.42 -5.98
C HIS A 96 20.74 8.34 -4.46
N GLY A 97 20.28 7.25 -3.81
CA GLY A 97 20.51 6.98 -2.39
C GLY A 97 19.25 6.97 -1.51
N LEU A 98 18.06 7.07 -2.10
CA LEU A 98 16.79 6.93 -1.40
C LEU A 98 16.59 5.48 -0.89
N PRO A 99 15.79 5.25 0.17
CA PRO A 99 15.47 3.90 0.66
C PRO A 99 14.75 3.02 -0.37
N LEU A 100 14.32 3.61 -1.49
CA LEU A 100 13.69 2.93 -2.63
C LEU A 100 14.54 1.75 -3.14
N GLN A 101 15.87 1.83 -3.04
CA GLN A 101 16.80 0.76 -3.43
C GLN A 101 16.70 -0.51 -2.58
N ARG A 102 15.88 -0.50 -1.52
CA ARG A 102 15.63 -1.65 -0.65
C ARG A 102 14.14 -2.04 -0.64
N ALA A 103 13.33 -1.50 -1.54
CA ALA A 103 11.90 -1.80 -1.56
C ALA A 103 11.68 -3.28 -1.91
N ASP A 104 11.03 -4.00 -1.00
CA ASP A 104 10.68 -5.41 -1.20
C ASP A 104 9.38 -5.53 -2.02
N VAL A 105 8.42 -4.63 -1.76
CA VAL A 105 7.11 -4.60 -2.41
C VAL A 105 6.72 -3.17 -2.79
N LEU A 106 6.16 -3.00 -3.98
CA LEU A 106 5.47 -1.80 -4.44
C LEU A 106 3.98 -2.12 -4.67
N LEU A 107 3.11 -1.43 -3.95
CA LEU A 107 1.66 -1.46 -4.13
C LEU A 107 1.23 -0.20 -4.88
N GLU A 108 0.72 -0.37 -6.09
CA GLU A 108 0.23 0.69 -6.97
C GLU A 108 -1.28 0.81 -6.82
N ALA A 109 -1.76 1.77 -6.03
CA ALA A 109 -3.19 1.92 -5.78
C ALA A 109 -3.90 2.62 -6.95
N PHE A 110 -5.04 2.07 -7.36
CA PHE A 110 -6.02 2.68 -8.27
C PHE A 110 -5.40 3.17 -9.59
N GLN A 111 -4.52 2.35 -10.17
CA GLN A 111 -3.81 2.65 -11.41
C GLN A 111 -2.96 3.93 -11.35
N VAL A 112 -2.42 4.26 -10.17
CA VAL A 112 -1.42 5.32 -10.04
C VAL A 112 -0.27 5.11 -11.03
N GLU A 113 0.09 6.17 -11.73
CA GLU A 113 1.28 6.20 -12.57
C GLU A 113 2.48 6.60 -11.72
N ILE A 114 3.51 5.76 -11.71
CA ILE A 114 4.76 6.06 -11.01
C ILE A 114 5.66 6.84 -11.95
N PRO A 115 6.21 7.99 -11.55
CA PRO A 115 7.22 8.67 -12.35
C PRO A 115 8.46 7.80 -12.61
N GLN A 116 8.99 7.84 -13.83
CA GLN A 116 10.16 7.06 -14.24
C GLN A 116 11.39 7.30 -13.34
N ALA A 117 11.56 8.53 -12.85
CA ALA A 117 12.65 8.91 -11.95
C ALA A 117 12.61 8.14 -10.62
N ILE A 118 11.41 7.82 -10.12
CA ILE A 118 11.21 7.00 -8.92
C ILE A 118 11.35 5.52 -9.29
N PHE A 119 10.69 5.08 -10.35
CA PHE A 119 10.65 3.68 -10.77
C PHE A 119 12.04 3.10 -11.05
N ASN A 120 12.92 3.88 -11.68
CA ASN A 120 14.29 3.48 -12.00
C ASN A 120 15.16 3.23 -10.77
N GLN A 121 14.77 3.71 -9.59
CA GLN A 121 15.50 3.49 -8.34
C GLN A 121 15.11 2.18 -7.65
N LEU A 122 14.03 1.53 -8.10
CA LEU A 122 13.54 0.29 -7.51
C LEU A 122 14.41 -0.90 -7.92
N PRO A 123 14.73 -1.80 -6.98
CA PRO A 123 15.36 -3.07 -7.27
C PRO A 123 14.65 -3.86 -8.38
N GLN A 124 15.40 -4.70 -9.08
CA GLN A 124 14.81 -5.66 -10.01
C GLN A 124 13.93 -6.69 -9.29
N ALA A 125 14.25 -7.01 -8.03
CA ALA A 125 13.53 -7.97 -7.21
C ALA A 125 12.26 -7.42 -6.54
N THR A 126 11.96 -6.12 -6.64
CA THR A 126 10.76 -5.54 -6.03
C THR A 126 9.51 -6.13 -6.66
N LEU A 127 8.68 -6.77 -5.83
CA LEU A 127 7.38 -7.29 -6.26
C LEU A 127 6.41 -6.12 -6.49
N ARG A 128 5.60 -6.21 -7.56
CA ARG A 128 4.65 -5.15 -7.92
C ARG A 128 3.22 -5.70 -7.88
N TYR A 129 2.32 -4.97 -7.22
CA TYR A 129 0.90 -5.26 -7.23
C TYR A 129 0.10 -4.03 -7.63
N LEU A 130 -0.85 -4.20 -8.54
CA LEU A 130 -1.88 -3.22 -8.83
C LEU A 130 -3.04 -3.47 -7.86
N VAL A 131 -3.24 -2.56 -6.92
CA VAL A 131 -4.35 -2.64 -5.96
C VAL A 131 -5.52 -1.84 -6.48
N ASP A 132 -6.59 -2.53 -6.86
CA ASP A 132 -7.81 -1.94 -7.42
C ASP A 132 -8.88 -1.71 -6.34
N TYR A 133 -10.02 -1.16 -6.76
CA TYR A 133 -11.18 -0.96 -5.90
C TYR A 133 -11.76 -2.27 -5.38
N LEU A 134 -12.56 -2.17 -4.31
CA LEU A 134 -13.35 -3.30 -3.80
C LEU A 134 -14.24 -3.84 -4.92
N ALA A 135 -14.12 -5.13 -5.21
CA ALA A 135 -14.86 -5.79 -6.28
C ALA A 135 -15.63 -7.01 -5.74
N LEU A 136 -16.86 -7.20 -6.23
CA LEU A 136 -17.77 -8.28 -5.81
C LEU A 136 -18.27 -9.13 -6.98
N GLU A 137 -17.97 -8.69 -8.20
CA GLU A 137 -18.32 -9.35 -9.43
C GLU A 137 -17.62 -10.70 -9.51
N GLU A 138 -18.32 -11.72 -10.02
CA GLU A 138 -17.83 -13.10 -10.03
C GLU A 138 -16.53 -13.28 -10.83
N TRP A 139 -16.39 -12.55 -11.94
CA TRP A 139 -15.19 -12.60 -12.78
C TRP A 139 -13.92 -12.16 -12.05
N THR A 140 -14.05 -11.41 -10.95
CA THR A 140 -12.89 -10.83 -10.24
C THR A 140 -12.04 -11.89 -9.57
N THR A 141 -12.64 -13.00 -9.08
CA THR A 141 -11.89 -14.10 -8.47
C THR A 141 -10.91 -14.72 -9.45
N ASP A 142 -11.33 -14.93 -10.70
CA ASP A 142 -10.51 -15.52 -11.76
C ASP A 142 -9.35 -14.60 -12.17
N CYS A 143 -9.48 -13.29 -11.93
CA CYS A 143 -8.47 -12.29 -12.24
C CYS A 143 -7.48 -12.02 -11.10
N GLN A 144 -7.77 -12.45 -9.86
CA GLN A 144 -6.88 -12.22 -8.73
C GLN A 144 -5.50 -12.81 -8.99
N TRP A 145 -4.47 -12.03 -8.67
CA TRP A 145 -3.06 -12.42 -8.81
C TRP A 145 -2.59 -12.64 -10.25
N MET A 146 -3.43 -12.39 -11.25
CA MET A 146 -3.00 -12.45 -12.65
C MET A 146 -2.02 -11.31 -12.95
N ALA A 147 -1.06 -11.59 -13.83
CA ALA A 147 -0.19 -10.56 -14.36
C ALA A 147 -1.05 -9.52 -15.10
N ALA A 148 -0.93 -8.27 -14.68
CA ALA A 148 -1.44 -7.09 -15.36
C ALA A 148 -0.26 -6.40 -16.05
N PRO A 149 -0.09 -6.58 -17.37
CA PRO A 149 0.96 -5.89 -18.13
C PRO A 149 0.88 -4.39 -17.92
N ASP A 150 2.04 -3.77 -17.78
CA ASP A 150 2.15 -2.32 -17.61
C ASP A 150 2.69 -1.70 -18.89
N PRO A 151 1.89 -0.91 -19.63
CA PRO A 151 2.33 -0.27 -20.87
C PRO A 151 3.50 0.71 -20.67
N VAL A 152 3.60 1.33 -19.50
CA VAL A 152 4.68 2.26 -19.15
C VAL A 152 5.95 1.48 -18.80
N TYR A 153 5.79 0.35 -18.11
CA TYR A 153 6.88 -0.49 -17.62
C TYR A 153 6.79 -1.95 -18.11
N PRO A 154 6.91 -2.22 -19.42
CA PRO A 154 6.56 -3.52 -20.02
C PRO A 154 7.48 -4.68 -19.59
N LYS A 155 8.68 -4.37 -19.06
CA LYS A 155 9.65 -5.38 -18.62
C LYS A 155 9.45 -5.86 -17.18
N LYS A 156 8.54 -5.24 -16.43
CA LYS A 156 8.26 -5.58 -15.03
C LYS A 156 6.74 -5.65 -14.85
N PRO A 157 6.08 -6.81 -15.02
CA PRO A 157 4.64 -6.88 -14.80
C PRO A 157 4.31 -6.58 -13.33
N ARG A 158 3.07 -6.15 -13.11
CA ARG A 158 2.45 -6.08 -11.78
C ARG A 158 1.36 -7.14 -11.69
N TYR A 159 0.99 -7.56 -10.49
CA TYR A 159 -0.08 -8.54 -10.28
C TYR A 159 -1.35 -7.83 -9.79
N TRP A 160 -2.49 -8.12 -10.42
CA TRP A 160 -3.75 -7.47 -10.08
C TRP A 160 -4.32 -8.03 -8.77
N LEU A 161 -4.78 -7.12 -7.90
CA LEU A 161 -5.38 -7.43 -6.61
C LEU A 161 -6.55 -6.47 -6.38
N ALA A 162 -7.76 -7.00 -6.19
CA ALA A 162 -8.91 -6.23 -5.73
C ALA A 162 -9.43 -6.79 -4.41
N PRO A 163 -9.54 -5.99 -3.33
CA PRO A 163 -10.23 -6.42 -2.13
C PRO A 163 -11.63 -6.96 -2.45
N SER A 164 -12.13 -7.93 -1.69
CA SER A 164 -13.45 -8.51 -1.93
C SER A 164 -14.12 -9.00 -0.65
N LEU A 165 -15.45 -8.92 -0.60
CA LEU A 165 -16.29 -9.54 0.44
C LEU A 165 -16.69 -10.98 0.07
N ARG A 166 -16.35 -11.45 -1.13
CA ARG A 166 -16.63 -12.83 -1.53
C ARG A 166 -15.77 -13.80 -0.71
N GLN A 167 -16.28 -15.01 -0.48
CA GLN A 167 -15.60 -16.04 0.31
C GLN A 167 -14.33 -16.57 -0.35
N ASP A 168 -14.30 -16.56 -1.69
CA ASP A 168 -13.20 -16.98 -2.56
C ASP A 168 -12.23 -15.82 -2.90
N GLY A 169 -12.52 -14.60 -2.44
CA GLY A 169 -11.71 -13.42 -2.71
C GLY A 169 -10.57 -13.19 -1.70
N PRO A 170 -9.72 -12.18 -1.93
CA PRO A 170 -8.57 -11.87 -1.07
C PRO A 170 -8.95 -11.22 0.27
N GLY A 171 -10.24 -11.04 0.54
CA GLY A 171 -10.76 -10.39 1.75
C GLY A 171 -10.72 -8.86 1.69
N VAL A 172 -10.96 -8.24 2.84
CA VAL A 172 -11.04 -6.78 2.99
C VAL A 172 -10.06 -6.24 4.02
N ILE A 173 -9.68 -4.97 3.87
CA ILE A 173 -8.82 -4.28 4.84
C ILE A 173 -9.63 -4.01 6.11
N GLN A 174 -9.36 -4.81 7.14
CA GLN A 174 -9.99 -4.65 8.45
C GLN A 174 -9.00 -4.01 9.44
N GLY A 175 -9.42 -2.90 10.05
CA GLY A 175 -8.69 -2.30 11.17
C GLY A 175 -8.81 -3.16 12.42
N GLN A 176 -7.80 -3.12 13.28
CA GLN A 176 -7.90 -3.64 14.63
C GLN A 176 -8.86 -2.74 15.41
N ARG A 177 -9.95 -3.31 15.91
CA ARG A 177 -10.87 -2.58 16.77
C ARG A 177 -10.27 -2.53 18.18
N PRO A 178 -10.23 -1.36 18.85
CA PRO A 178 -9.73 -1.30 20.22
C PRO A 178 -10.50 -2.27 21.12
N ALA A 179 -9.78 -3.05 21.93
CA ALA A 179 -10.39 -3.88 22.95
C ALA A 179 -11.20 -2.96 23.90
N GLY A 180 -12.51 -3.19 24.02
CA GLY A 180 -13.41 -2.36 24.84
C GLY A 180 -14.17 -1.26 24.09
N GLY A 181 -13.96 -1.06 22.78
CA GLY A 181 -14.86 -0.23 21.98
C GLY A 181 -16.25 -0.87 21.96
N GLY A 182 -17.29 -0.16 22.44
CA GLY A 182 -18.66 -0.68 22.54
C GLY A 182 -19.21 -1.20 21.19
N THR A 183 -20.05 -2.24 21.21
CA THR A 183 -20.65 -2.88 20.02
C THR A 183 -21.59 -1.97 19.22
N GLY A 184 -22.03 -0.85 19.80
CA GLY A 184 -22.97 0.07 19.18
C GLY A 184 -22.28 1.20 18.42
N PHE A 185 -22.43 1.21 17.09
CA PHE A 185 -22.50 2.48 16.38
C PHE A 185 -23.84 3.14 16.74
N GLN A 186 -23.82 4.24 17.48
CA GLN A 186 -25.01 5.08 17.63
C GLN A 186 -24.99 6.11 16.51
N ALA A 187 -25.96 6.04 15.61
CA ALA A 187 -26.12 7.05 14.57
C ALA A 187 -26.37 8.41 15.22
N ASN A 188 -25.39 9.30 15.16
CA ASN A 188 -25.55 10.67 15.63
C ASN A 188 -26.36 11.47 14.60
N ARG A 189 -27.69 11.55 14.81
CA ARG A 189 -28.60 12.31 13.94
C ARG A 189 -28.26 13.79 13.83
N GLN A 190 -27.47 14.36 14.75
CA GLN A 190 -27.01 15.76 14.64
C GLN A 190 -25.90 15.91 13.59
N ALA A 191 -25.13 14.87 13.29
CA ALA A 191 -24.08 14.89 12.27
C ALA A 191 -24.62 14.89 10.83
N LEU A 192 -25.87 14.45 10.63
CA LEU A 192 -26.55 14.39 9.32
C LEU A 192 -27.25 15.71 8.91
N ARG A 193 -27.13 16.77 9.71
CA ARG A 193 -27.83 18.06 9.49
C ARG A 193 -26.91 19.20 9.04
N ARG A 194 -25.73 18.89 8.49
CA ARG A 194 -24.83 19.89 7.90
C ARG A 194 -24.85 19.80 6.39
#